data_AF-A0A7J3D761-F1
#
_entry.id   AF-A0A7J3D761-F1
#
_cell.length_a   1.000
_cell.length_b   1.000
_cell.length_c   1.000
_cell.angle_alpha   90.00
_cell.angle_beta   90.00
_cell.angle_gamma   90.00
#
_symmetry.space_group_name_H-M   'P 1'
#
loop_
_entity.id
_entity.type
_entity.pdbx_description
1 polymer ?
#
loop_
_entity_poly.entity_id
_entity_poly.type
_entity_poly.pdbx_seq_one_letter_code
_entity_poly.pdbx_strand_id
1 'polypeptide(L)'
;MIEVSVFKKPAVISFLVKKLNEKYPHKQIGKTIVQKMIYLLTREKFVDYQYSMYHYGPYSSEVASDLSLCEALGMLRIDWVENKGYFITAGDNERYEGLLNEEDKNKIETIVDKYGIFDAKEISIIATALYIKENVETASDNELVKIIVSLKPECEAGLIREILVRGGVIPPK
;
A
#
# COMPACT_ATOMS: atom_id res chain seq x y z
N MET A 1 17.27 -0.35 23.59
CA MET A 1 16.23 0.66 23.26
C MET A 1 16.42 1.35 21.89
N ILE A 2 17.59 1.25 21.23
CA ILE A 2 17.79 1.79 19.86
C ILE A 2 17.38 0.77 18.78
N GLU A 3 17.62 -0.53 19.00
CA GLU A 3 17.28 -1.60 18.03
C GLU A 3 15.77 -1.74 17.76
N VAL A 4 14.91 -1.63 18.78
CA VAL A 4 13.45 -1.80 18.62
C VAL A 4 12.84 -0.73 17.69
N SER A 5 13.41 0.48 17.68
CA SER A 5 12.93 1.60 16.88
C SER A 5 13.19 1.40 15.38
N VAL A 6 14.40 0.96 15.03
CA VAL A 6 14.83 0.82 13.62
C VAL A 6 14.06 -0.28 12.89
N PHE A 7 13.72 -1.36 13.58
CA PHE A 7 13.05 -2.51 12.95
C PHE A 7 11.52 -2.46 12.99
N LYS A 8 10.90 -1.50 13.68
CA LYS A 8 9.43 -1.43 13.74
C LYS A 8 8.81 -1.22 12.35
N LYS A 9 9.36 -0.29 11.56
CA LYS A 9 8.93 -0.02 10.18
C LYS A 9 9.06 -1.24 9.25
N PRO A 10 10.23 -1.91 9.17
CA PRO A 10 10.37 -3.21 8.51
C PRO A 10 9.39 -4.29 9.01
N ALA A 11 9.16 -4.38 10.32
CA ALA A 11 8.22 -5.34 10.90
C ALA A 11 6.77 -5.08 10.43
N VAL A 12 6.35 -3.82 10.34
CA VAL A 12 5.05 -3.45 9.78
C VAL A 12 4.93 -3.91 8.32
N ILE A 13 5.93 -3.64 7.49
CA ILE A 13 5.94 -4.07 6.08
C ILE A 13 5.86 -5.60 5.98
N SER A 14 6.70 -6.31 6.73
CA SER A 14 6.74 -7.76 6.70
C SER A 14 5.41 -8.39 7.14
N PHE A 15 4.84 -7.90 8.25
CA PHE A 15 3.56 -8.39 8.76
C PHE A 15 2.41 -8.07 7.79
N LEU A 16 2.40 -6.90 7.17
CA LEU A 16 1.44 -6.54 6.12
C LEU A 16 1.51 -7.55 4.95
N VAL A 17 2.72 -7.85 4.45
CA VAL A 17 2.89 -8.83 3.37
C VAL A 17 2.42 -10.22 3.80
N LYS A 18 2.79 -10.67 5.00
CA LYS A 18 2.32 -11.95 5.57
C LYS A 18 0.80 -12.05 5.51
N LYS A 19 0.10 -11.03 6.02
CA LYS A 19 -1.38 -11.01 6.04
C LYS A 19 -2.00 -10.95 4.64
N LEU A 20 -1.37 -10.24 3.71
CA LEU A 20 -1.79 -10.24 2.30
C LEU A 20 -1.62 -11.62 1.65
N ASN A 21 -0.49 -12.31 1.89
CA ASN A 21 -0.25 -13.64 1.35
C ASN A 21 -1.22 -14.67 1.96
N GLU A 22 -1.49 -14.60 3.27
CA GLU A 22 -2.41 -15.51 3.97
C GLU A 22 -3.85 -15.34 3.48
N LYS A 23 -4.33 -14.09 3.37
CA LYS A 23 -5.73 -13.80 3.00
C LYS A 23 -5.97 -13.91 1.50
N TYR A 24 -4.97 -13.65 0.67
CA TYR A 24 -5.08 -13.67 -0.79
C TYR A 24 -3.96 -14.52 -1.43
N PRO A 25 -3.93 -15.85 -1.21
CA PRO A 25 -2.80 -16.72 -1.56
C PRO A 25 -2.50 -16.81 -3.07
N HIS A 26 -3.48 -16.49 -3.92
CA HIS A 26 -3.31 -16.52 -5.38
C HIS A 26 -3.03 -15.14 -5.99
N LYS A 27 -2.97 -14.10 -5.15
CA LYS A 27 -2.78 -12.74 -5.61
C LYS A 27 -1.30 -12.40 -5.65
N GLN A 28 -0.86 -11.80 -6.75
CA GLN A 28 0.49 -11.24 -6.83
C GLN A 28 0.60 -10.02 -5.93
N ILE A 29 1.49 -10.10 -4.93
CA ILE A 29 1.88 -8.97 -4.09
C ILE A 29 3.18 -8.40 -4.65
N GLY A 30 3.12 -7.23 -5.28
CA GLY A 30 4.29 -6.53 -5.82
C GLY A 30 4.62 -5.26 -5.05
N LYS A 31 5.75 -4.63 -5.40
CA LYS A 31 6.23 -3.38 -4.77
C LYS A 31 5.17 -2.27 -4.76
N THR A 32 4.36 -2.16 -5.81
CA THR A 32 3.26 -1.18 -5.90
C THR A 32 2.21 -1.40 -4.81
N ILE A 33 1.77 -2.65 -4.59
CA ILE A 33 0.77 -2.95 -3.57
C ILE A 33 1.33 -2.57 -2.20
N VAL A 34 2.57 -2.98 -1.88
CA VAL A 34 3.18 -2.64 -0.59
C VAL A 34 3.30 -1.13 -0.41
N GLN A 35 3.81 -0.41 -1.41
CA GLN A 35 3.91 1.06 -1.39
C GLN A 35 2.56 1.74 -1.09
N LYS A 36 1.49 1.32 -1.77
CA LYS A 36 0.17 1.95 -1.57
C LYS A 36 -0.48 1.54 -0.25
N MET A 37 -0.29 0.30 0.20
CA MET A 37 -0.82 -0.17 1.48
C MET A 37 -0.13 0.50 2.67
N ILE A 38 1.19 0.73 2.58
CA ILE A 38 1.92 1.50 3.59
C ILE A 38 1.51 2.97 3.57
N TYR A 39 1.26 3.56 2.40
CA TYR A 39 0.69 4.91 2.31
C TYR A 39 -0.64 5.00 3.08
N LEU A 40 -1.53 4.02 2.92
CA LEU A 40 -2.79 3.98 3.66
C LEU A 40 -2.57 3.89 5.17
N LEU A 41 -1.64 3.07 5.63
CA LEU A 41 -1.26 3.01 7.05
C LEU A 41 -0.67 4.35 7.55
N THR A 42 0.09 5.06 6.72
CA THR A 42 0.61 6.40 7.04
C THR A 42 -0.51 7.43 7.17
N ARG A 43 -1.52 7.41 6.30
CA ARG A 43 -2.69 8.29 6.41
C ARG A 43 -3.46 8.10 7.71
N GLU A 44 -3.56 6.85 8.18
CA GLU A 44 -4.17 6.51 9.47
C GLU A 44 -3.23 6.80 10.67
N LYS A 45 -2.11 7.51 10.44
CA LYS A 45 -1.10 7.91 11.43
C LYS A 45 -0.48 6.74 12.19
N PHE A 46 -0.46 5.55 11.57
CA PHE A 46 0.12 4.36 12.19
C PHE A 46 1.64 4.29 12.04
N VAL A 47 2.16 4.65 10.85
CA VAL A 47 3.59 4.72 10.55
C VAL A 47 3.89 6.01 9.82
N ASP A 48 4.98 6.67 10.16
CA ASP A 48 5.36 7.93 9.54
C ASP A 48 6.33 7.70 8.38
N TYR A 49 5.87 7.94 7.16
CA TYR A 49 6.67 7.88 5.94
C TYR A 49 6.40 9.13 5.12
N GLN A 50 7.46 9.71 4.55
CA GLN A 50 7.30 10.86 3.68
C GLN A 50 6.87 10.42 2.28
N TYR A 51 5.75 10.99 1.80
CA TYR A 51 5.18 10.70 0.49
C TYR A 51 5.10 11.96 -0.37
N SER A 52 5.49 11.81 -1.63
CA SER A 52 5.28 12.80 -2.68
C SER A 52 4.50 12.20 -3.84
N MET A 53 3.80 13.04 -4.60
CA MET A 53 3.20 12.60 -5.85
C MET A 53 4.29 12.27 -6.87
N TYR A 54 4.26 11.06 -7.40
CA TYR A 54 5.14 10.61 -8.47
C TYR A 54 4.32 10.13 -9.68
N HIS A 55 4.99 9.69 -10.76
CA HIS A 55 4.35 9.33 -12.03
C HIS A 55 3.12 8.40 -11.91
N TYR A 56 3.07 7.57 -10.87
CA TYR A 56 2.00 6.58 -10.65
C TYR A 56 1.29 6.73 -9.30
N GLY A 57 1.20 7.96 -8.77
CA GLY A 57 0.58 8.25 -7.49
C GLY A 57 1.58 8.45 -6.34
N PRO A 58 1.12 8.44 -5.07
CA PRO A 58 1.97 8.69 -3.91
C PRO A 58 3.08 7.65 -3.80
N TYR A 59 4.32 8.10 -3.66
CA TYR A 59 5.50 7.25 -3.56
C TYR A 59 6.38 7.69 -2.39
N SER A 60 6.97 6.71 -1.70
CA SER A 60 7.96 6.96 -0.65
C SER A 60 9.24 6.17 -0.93
N SER A 61 10.36 6.90 -1.05
CA SER A 61 11.69 6.28 -1.16
C SER A 61 12.07 5.55 0.13
N GLU A 62 11.63 6.02 1.29
CA GLU A 62 11.83 5.34 2.58
C GLU A 62 11.20 3.95 2.58
N VAL A 63 9.97 3.81 2.09
CA VAL A 63 9.31 2.50 1.99
C VAL A 63 10.04 1.57 1.02
N ALA A 64 10.62 2.10 -0.05
CA ALA A 64 11.42 1.31 -0.98
C ALA A 64 12.74 0.83 -0.33
N SER A 65 13.38 1.70 0.46
CA SER A 65 14.56 1.36 1.26
C SER A 65 14.24 0.31 2.31
N ASP A 66 13.14 0.46 3.07
CA ASP A 66 12.74 -0.50 4.09
C ASP A 66 12.31 -1.85 3.48
N LEU A 67 11.70 -1.85 2.29
CA LEU A 67 11.45 -3.09 1.53
C LEU A 67 12.76 -3.83 1.22
N SER A 68 13.79 -3.08 0.82
CA SER A 68 15.11 -3.64 0.50
C SER A 68 15.81 -4.15 1.77
N LEU A 69 15.63 -3.45 2.89
CA LEU A 69 16.11 -3.89 4.20
C LEU A 69 15.39 -5.17 4.66
N CYS A 70 14.08 -5.26 4.49
CA CYS A 70 13.31 -6.47 4.81
C CYS A 70 13.82 -7.69 4.04
N GLU A 71 14.12 -7.53 2.75
CA GLU A 71 14.72 -8.58 1.93
C GLU A 71 16.11 -8.97 2.43
N ALA A 72 16.98 -7.98 2.69
CA ALA A 72 18.34 -8.22 3.20
C ALA A 72 18.36 -8.93 4.57
N LEU A 73 17.35 -8.70 5.41
CA LEU A 73 17.18 -9.33 6.71
C LEU A 73 16.45 -10.69 6.66
N GLY A 74 15.99 -11.12 5.48
CA GLY A 74 15.22 -12.35 5.32
C GLY A 74 13.77 -12.27 5.82
N MET A 75 13.30 -11.08 6.21
CA MET A 75 11.90 -10.84 6.62
C MET A 75 10.93 -11.01 5.45
N LEU A 76 11.41 -10.73 4.24
CA LEU A 76 10.70 -10.90 2.98
C LEU A 76 11.56 -11.65 1.97
N ARG A 77 10.90 -12.31 1.03
CA ARG A 77 11.49 -12.81 -0.21
C ARG A 77 10.90 -12.04 -1.39
N ILE A 78 11.75 -11.50 -2.26
CA ILE A 78 11.33 -10.72 -3.43
C ILE A 78 11.86 -11.38 -4.70
N ASP A 79 10.99 -12.08 -5.42
CA ASP A 79 11.34 -12.70 -6.69
C ASP A 79 10.88 -11.82 -7.86
N TRP A 80 11.72 -11.68 -8.89
CA TRP A 80 11.31 -11.07 -10.16
C TRP A 80 10.99 -12.18 -11.17
N VAL A 81 9.78 -12.13 -11.73
CA VAL A 81 9.36 -13.05 -12.80
C VAL A 81 9.19 -12.26 -14.08
N GLU A 82 9.87 -12.71 -15.14
CA GLU A 82 9.79 -12.10 -16.45
C GLU A 82 8.33 -11.95 -16.91
N ASN A 83 7.98 -10.80 -17.48
CA ASN A 83 6.64 -10.45 -17.96
C ASN A 83 5.51 -10.43 -16.91
N LYS A 84 5.80 -10.71 -15.63
CA LYS A 84 4.83 -10.63 -14.52
C LYS A 84 5.23 -9.63 -13.46
N GLY A 85 6.52 -9.33 -13.32
CA GLY A 85 7.05 -8.38 -12.34
C GLY A 85 7.40 -9.02 -11.00
N TYR A 86 7.36 -8.22 -9.93
CA TYR A 86 7.77 -8.66 -8.59
C TYR A 86 6.69 -9.49 -7.88
N PHE A 87 7.13 -10.56 -7.22
CA PHE A 87 6.37 -11.34 -6.26
C PHE A 87 7.06 -11.22 -4.89
N ILE A 88 6.32 -10.72 -3.92
CA ILE A 88 6.80 -10.50 -2.55
C ILE A 88 6.06 -11.46 -1.64
N THR A 89 6.80 -12.31 -0.94
CA THR A 89 6.26 -13.21 0.07
C THR A 89 6.91 -12.96 1.42
N ALA A 90 6.18 -13.23 2.50
CA ALA A 90 6.76 -13.25 3.84
C ALA A 90 7.91 -14.27 3.92
N GLY A 91 9.01 -13.86 4.54
CA GLY A 91 10.14 -14.72 4.89
C GLY A 91 10.08 -15.19 6.33
N ASP A 92 11.23 -15.50 6.92
CA ASP A 92 11.35 -15.89 8.32
C ASP A 92 11.27 -14.66 9.21
N ASN A 93 10.23 -14.60 10.03
CA ASN A 93 9.93 -13.47 10.90
C ASN A 93 10.02 -13.81 12.40
N GLU A 94 10.46 -15.02 12.78
CA GLU A 94 10.48 -15.46 14.18
C GLU A 94 11.27 -14.48 15.08
N ARG A 95 12.38 -13.95 14.56
CA ARG A 95 13.24 -12.99 15.25
C ARG A 95 12.59 -11.61 15.48
N TYR A 96 11.48 -11.33 14.80
CA TYR A 96 10.84 -10.02 14.74
C TYR A 96 9.40 -10.02 15.26
N GLU A 97 8.87 -11.17 15.70
CA GLU A 97 7.48 -11.31 16.17
C GLU A 97 7.12 -10.38 17.34
N GLY A 98 8.11 -10.06 18.20
CA GLY A 98 7.92 -9.18 19.35
C GLY A 98 7.95 -7.68 19.04
N LEU A 99 8.17 -7.27 17.79
CA LEU A 99 8.26 -5.85 17.41
C LEU A 99 6.89 -5.17 17.22
N LEU A 100 5.83 -5.96 17.04
CA LEU A 100 4.46 -5.48 16.89
C LEU A 100 3.60 -6.05 18.00
N ASN A 101 2.92 -5.17 18.74
CA ASN A 101 1.91 -5.60 19.71
C ASN A 101 0.58 -5.93 18.99
N GLU A 102 -0.40 -6.46 19.72
CA GLU A 102 -1.70 -6.83 19.13
C GLU A 102 -2.46 -5.63 18.55
N GLU A 103 -2.30 -4.44 19.12
CA GLU A 103 -2.91 -3.22 18.56
C GLU A 103 -2.29 -2.85 17.20
N ASP A 104 -0.97 -2.93 17.08
CA ASP A 104 -0.23 -2.72 15.83
C ASP A 104 -0.74 -3.72 14.76
N LYS A 105 -0.86 -5.00 15.11
CA LYS A 105 -1.35 -6.06 14.21
C LYS A 105 -2.78 -5.79 13.76
N ASN A 106 -3.68 -5.45 14.68
CA ASN A 106 -5.10 -5.15 14.37
C ASN A 106 -5.25 -3.98 13.39
N LYS A 107 -4.41 -2.93 13.51
CA LYS A 107 -4.41 -1.80 12.56
C LYS A 107 -4.00 -2.24 11.16
N ILE A 108 -2.97 -3.09 11.06
CA ILE A 108 -2.51 -3.63 9.78
C ILE A 108 -3.59 -4.52 9.16
N GLU A 109 -4.18 -5.43 9.94
CA GLU A 109 -5.24 -6.33 9.49
C GLU A 109 -6.47 -5.55 9.02
N THR A 110 -6.85 -4.45 9.68
CA THR A 110 -7.94 -3.57 9.24
C THR A 110 -7.69 -3.02 7.84
N ILE A 111 -6.46 -2.61 7.54
CA ILE A 111 -6.09 -2.13 6.19
C ILE A 111 -6.09 -3.27 5.18
N VAL A 112 -5.60 -4.46 5.54
CA VAL A 112 -5.65 -5.67 4.68
C VAL A 112 -7.09 -6.08 4.37
N ASP A 113 -7.97 -5.99 5.35
CA ASP A 113 -9.38 -6.34 5.22
C ASP A 113 -10.10 -5.39 4.28
N LYS A 114 -9.84 -4.09 4.42
CA LYS A 114 -10.48 -3.07 3.60
C LYS A 114 -9.95 -3.00 2.18
N TYR A 115 -8.63 -3.11 2.02
CA TYR A 115 -7.97 -2.79 0.75
C TYR A 115 -7.19 -3.93 0.11
N GLY A 116 -6.96 -5.03 0.84
CA GLY A 116 -6.19 -6.17 0.34
C GLY A 116 -6.82 -6.88 -0.84
N ILE A 117 -8.10 -6.66 -1.14
CA ILE A 117 -8.80 -7.20 -2.31
C ILE A 117 -8.33 -6.52 -3.62
N PHE A 118 -7.98 -5.23 -3.60
CA PHE A 118 -7.69 -4.43 -4.80
C PHE A 118 -6.34 -4.76 -5.44
N ASP A 119 -6.31 -5.00 -6.75
CA ASP A 119 -5.06 -5.26 -7.46
C ASP A 119 -4.13 -4.02 -7.49
N ALA A 120 -2.93 -4.16 -8.06
CA ALA A 120 -1.94 -3.08 -8.10
C ALA A 120 -2.44 -1.81 -8.83
N LYS A 121 -3.30 -1.97 -9.84
CA LYS A 121 -3.88 -0.86 -10.61
C LYS A 121 -4.97 -0.18 -9.79
N GLU A 122 -5.89 -0.95 -9.24
CA GLU A 122 -7.00 -0.46 -8.43
C GLU A 122 -6.48 0.26 -7.17
N ILE A 123 -5.54 -0.33 -6.41
CA ILE A 123 -5.00 0.30 -5.21
C ILE A 123 -4.20 1.56 -5.53
N SER A 124 -3.55 1.60 -6.69
CA SER A 124 -2.85 2.80 -7.17
C SER A 124 -3.83 3.94 -7.45
N ILE A 125 -4.98 3.65 -8.06
CA ILE A 125 -6.07 4.64 -8.28
C ILE A 125 -6.58 5.17 -6.93
N ILE A 126 -6.92 4.27 -6.00
CA ILE A 126 -7.44 4.62 -4.67
C ILE A 126 -6.46 5.50 -3.90
N ALA A 127 -5.20 5.07 -3.79
CA ALA A 127 -4.15 5.81 -3.10
C ALA A 127 -3.90 7.19 -3.73
N THR A 128 -3.90 7.28 -5.07
CA THR A 128 -3.73 8.56 -5.77
C THR A 128 -4.86 9.51 -5.45
N ALA A 129 -6.11 9.03 -5.46
CA ALA A 129 -7.27 9.88 -5.19
C ALA A 129 -7.30 10.37 -3.75
N LEU A 130 -6.97 9.52 -2.78
CA LEU A 130 -6.86 9.91 -1.38
C LEU A 130 -5.76 10.96 -1.16
N TYR A 131 -4.61 10.79 -1.82
CA TYR A 131 -3.52 11.78 -1.75
C TYR A 131 -3.94 13.12 -2.32
N ILE A 132 -4.65 13.14 -3.45
CA ILE A 132 -5.16 14.39 -4.02
C ILE A 132 -6.14 15.06 -3.06
N LYS A 133 -7.10 14.33 -2.48
CA LYS A 133 -8.06 14.91 -1.51
C LYS A 133 -7.38 15.54 -0.29
N GLU A 134 -6.19 15.07 0.08
CA GLU A 134 -5.42 15.58 1.22
C GLU A 134 -4.54 16.79 0.88
N ASN A 135 -4.12 16.91 -0.38
CA ASN A 135 -3.09 17.88 -0.79
C ASN A 135 -3.58 18.91 -1.82
N VAL A 136 -4.77 18.70 -2.39
CA VAL A 136 -5.34 19.53 -3.45
C VAL A 136 -6.82 19.75 -3.13
N GLU A 137 -7.24 21.00 -3.16
CA GLU A 137 -8.65 21.33 -3.03
C GLU A 137 -9.39 20.92 -4.31
N THR A 138 -10.38 20.04 -4.17
CA THR A 138 -11.26 19.63 -5.27
C THR A 138 -12.68 20.08 -4.97
N ALA A 139 -13.34 20.75 -5.91
CA ALA A 139 -14.71 21.24 -5.76
C ALA A 139 -15.77 20.13 -5.82
N SER A 140 -15.45 18.95 -6.36
CA SER A 140 -16.37 17.80 -6.40
C SER A 140 -15.69 16.46 -6.68
N ASP A 141 -16.40 15.36 -6.43
CA ASP A 141 -15.97 14.01 -6.82
C ASP A 141 -15.80 13.86 -8.35
N ASN A 142 -16.56 14.62 -9.14
CA ASN A 142 -16.41 14.63 -10.60
C ASN A 142 -15.07 15.27 -11.02
N GLU A 143 -14.63 16.29 -10.31
CA GLU A 143 -13.32 16.91 -10.54
C GLU A 143 -12.20 15.95 -10.13
N LEU A 144 -12.32 15.30 -8.96
CA LEU A 144 -11.37 14.27 -8.54
C LEU A 144 -11.22 13.16 -9.60
N VAL A 145 -12.34 12.64 -10.13
CA VAL A 145 -12.30 11.63 -11.21
C VAL A 145 -11.59 12.17 -12.45
N LYS A 146 -11.82 13.43 -12.85
CA LYS A 146 -11.12 14.03 -14.00
C LYS A 146 -9.61 14.13 -13.79
N ILE A 147 -9.17 14.51 -12.59
CA ILE A 147 -7.74 14.58 -12.25
C ILE A 147 -7.13 13.17 -12.29
N ILE A 148 -7.83 12.15 -11.78
CA ILE A 148 -7.33 10.77 -11.84
C ILE A 148 -7.25 10.27 -13.29
N VAL A 149 -8.24 10.58 -14.14
CA VAL A 149 -8.21 10.24 -15.57
C VAL A 149 -7.01 10.88 -16.27
N SER A 150 -6.67 12.14 -15.95
CA SER A 150 -5.49 12.78 -16.57
C SER A 150 -4.16 12.17 -16.11
N LEU A 151 -4.10 11.66 -14.88
CA LEU A 151 -2.93 10.94 -14.34
C LEU A 151 -2.85 9.47 -14.79
N LYS A 152 -3.97 8.89 -15.22
CA LYS A 152 -4.09 7.47 -15.63
C LYS A 152 -4.90 7.35 -16.93
N PRO A 153 -4.39 7.90 -18.05
CA PRO A 153 -5.12 7.97 -19.31
C PRO A 153 -5.44 6.59 -19.91
N GLU A 154 -4.76 5.53 -19.47
CA GLU A 154 -5.04 4.14 -19.83
C GLU A 154 -6.29 3.56 -19.14
N CYS A 155 -6.92 4.31 -18.23
CA CYS A 155 -8.11 3.89 -17.50
C CYS A 155 -9.34 4.70 -17.93
N GLU A 156 -10.42 4.01 -18.26
CA GLU A 156 -11.70 4.66 -18.55
C GLU A 156 -12.28 5.32 -17.28
N ALA A 157 -12.90 6.49 -17.45
CA ALA A 157 -13.47 7.25 -16.35
C ALA A 157 -14.55 6.49 -15.56
N GLY A 158 -15.33 5.64 -16.25
CA GLY A 158 -16.33 4.77 -15.63
C GLY A 158 -15.70 3.78 -14.65
N LEU A 159 -14.64 3.09 -15.09
CA LEU A 159 -13.89 2.15 -14.26
C LEU A 159 -13.23 2.86 -13.07
N ILE A 160 -12.60 4.04 -13.29
CA ILE A 160 -12.03 4.83 -12.19
C ILE A 160 -13.11 5.13 -11.14
N ARG A 161 -14.29 5.59 -11.57
CA ARG A 161 -15.38 5.89 -10.63
C ARG A 161 -15.81 4.64 -9.85
N GLU A 162 -15.98 3.51 -10.52
CA GLU A 162 -16.33 2.24 -9.87
C GLU A 162 -15.31 1.86 -8.79
N ILE A 163 -14.01 1.93 -9.12
CA ILE A 163 -12.92 1.65 -8.19
C ILE A 163 -12.95 2.60 -7.00
N LEU A 164 -13.17 3.90 -7.23
CA LEU A 164 -13.23 4.89 -6.15
C LEU A 164 -14.45 4.69 -5.23
N VAL A 165 -15.58 4.25 -5.76
CA VAL A 165 -16.76 3.87 -4.95
C VAL A 165 -16.46 2.62 -4.12
N ARG A 166 -15.95 1.56 -4.75
CA ARG A 166 -15.55 0.32 -4.06
C ARG A 166 -14.49 0.57 -2.98
N GLY A 167 -13.55 1.47 -3.25
CA GLY A 167 -12.52 1.89 -2.30
C GLY A 167 -12.99 2.86 -1.22
N GLY A 168 -14.26 3.31 -1.26
CA GLY A 168 -14.83 4.24 -0.29
C GLY A 168 -14.26 5.66 -0.36
N VAL A 169 -13.70 6.06 -1.50
CA VAL A 169 -13.13 7.41 -1.70
C VAL A 169 -14.22 8.43 -2.02
N ILE A 170 -15.25 7.99 -2.76
CA ILE A 170 -16.43 8.78 -3.18
C ILE A 170 -17.71 7.94 -2.93
N PRO A 171 -18.88 8.55 -2.72
CA PRO A 171 -20.13 7.82 -2.51
C PRO A 171 -20.63 7.13 -3.79
N PRO A 172 -21.42 6.05 -3.67
CA PRO A 172 -22.20 5.53 -4.79
C PRO A 172 -23.19 6.61 -5.27
N LYS A 173 -23.48 6.61 -6.57
CA LYS A 173 -24.53 7.46 -7.14
C LYS A 173 -25.92 6.89 -6.85
#